data_AF-A0A6P0CH50-F1
#
_entry.id   AF-A0A6P0CH50-F1
#
_cell.length_a   1.000
_cell.length_b   1.000
_cell.length_c   1.000
_cell.angle_alpha   90.00
_cell.angle_beta   90.00
_cell.angle_gamma   90.00
#
_symmetry.space_group_name_H-M   'P 1'
#
loop_
_entity.id
_entity.type
_entity.pdbx_description
1 polymer ?
#
loop_
_entity_poly.entity_id
_entity_poly.type
_entity_poly.pdbx_seq_one_letter_code
_entity_poly.pdbx_strand_id
1 'polypeptide(L)' 'MIEVDWARLKAHELRALANENAVVILPIASIEQHGPHLPVMT' A
#
# COMPACT_ATOMS: atom_id res chain seq x y z
N MET A 1 14.72 6.70 -7.97
CA MET A 1 13.25 6.76 -8.05
C MET A 1 12.72 7.45 -6.80
N ILE A 2 11.57 8.12 -6.89
CA ILE A 2 10.87 8.68 -5.73
C ILE A 2 10.31 7.51 -4.91
N GLU A 3 10.45 7.56 -3.59
CA GLU A 3 9.84 6.58 -2.68
C GLU A 3 8.34 6.82 -2.59
N VAL A 4 7.54 5.76 -2.67
CA VAL A 4 6.07 5.81 -2.74
C VAL A 4 5.39 4.95 -1.68
N ASP A 5 6.13 4.04 -1.03
CA ASP A 5 5.61 3.26 0.08
C ASP A 5 5.43 4.17 1.31
N TRP A 6 4.17 4.47 1.64
CA TRP A 6 3.80 5.36 2.74
C TRP A 6 4.39 4.93 4.09
N ALA A 7 4.62 3.63 4.31
CA ALA A 7 5.22 3.11 5.54
C ALA A 7 6.68 3.51 5.72
N ARG A 8 7.34 3.98 4.64
CA ARG A 8 8.73 4.44 4.64
C ARG A 8 8.87 5.97 4.66
N LEU A 9 7.76 6.70 4.67
CA LEU A 9 7.73 8.16 4.68
C LEU A 9 7.43 8.70 6.07
N LYS A 10 8.01 9.86 6.39
CA LYS A 10 7.67 10.62 7.60
C LYS A 10 6.39 11.39 7.37
N ALA A 11 5.72 11.74 8.47
CA ALA A 11 4.44 12.44 8.42
C ALA A 11 4.46 13.78 7.63
N HIS A 12 5.58 14.51 7.61
CA HIS A 12 5.68 15.76 6.84
C HIS A 12 5.83 15.51 5.33
N GLU A 13 6.45 14.40 4.93
CA GLU A 13 6.58 13.99 3.52
C GLU A 13 5.21 13.58 2.97
N LEU A 14 4.42 12.83 3.76
CA LEU A 14 3.03 12.51 3.43
C LEU A 14 2.15 13.76 3.30
N ARG A 15 2.34 14.77 4.15
CA ARG A 15 1.62 16.05 4.05
C ARG A 15 1.98 16.83 2.78
N ALA A 16 3.24 16.80 2.36
CA ALA A 16 3.65 17.43 1.10
C ALA A 16 2.96 16.77 -0.10
N LEU A 17 2.94 15.44 -0.16
CA LEU A 17 2.24 14.68 -1.19
C LEU A 17 0.72 14.97 -1.22
N ALA A 18 0.09 15.08 -0.05
CA ALA A 18 -1.31 15.45 0.04
C ALA A 18 -1.60 16.86 -0.53
N ASN A 19 -0.71 17.83 -0.28
CA ASN A 19 -0.83 19.18 -0.85
C ASN A 19 -0.67 19.19 -2.39
N GLU A 20 0.04 18.20 -2.95
CA GLU A 20 0.18 17.99 -4.39
C GLU A 20 -0.97 17.18 -5.00
N ASN A 21 -2.01 16.86 -4.22
CA ASN A 21 -3.13 15.98 -4.62
C ASN A 21 -2.67 14.60 -5.10
N ALA A 22 -1.69 14.01 -4.41
CA ALA A 22 -1.24 12.66 -4.72
C ALA A 22 -2.39 11.64 -4.65
N VAL A 23 -2.41 10.71 -5.60
CA VAL A 23 -3.36 9.60 -5.63
C VAL A 23 -2.95 8.55 -4.60
N VAL A 24 -3.88 8.12 -3.76
CA VAL A 24 -3.66 7.06 -2.78
C VAL A 24 -4.17 5.72 -3.33
N ILE A 25 -3.31 4.70 -3.28
CA ILE A 25 -3.67 3.32 -3.59
C ILE A 25 -3.66 2.53 -2.30
N LEU A 26 -4.82 2.01 -1.90
CA LEU A 26 -4.97 1.14 -0.73
C LEU A 26 -5.32 -0.27 -1.21
N PRO A 27 -4.36 -1.21 -1.26
CA PRO A 27 -4.65 -2.61 -1.54
C PRO A 27 -5.54 -3.18 -0.43
N ILE A 28 -6.65 -3.80 -0.81
CA ILE A 28 -7.51 -4.57 0.08
C ILE A 28 -7.42 -6.03 -0.36
N ALA A 29 -7.19 -6.91 0.59
CA ALA A 29 -7.01 -8.34 0.35
C ALA A 29 -7.78 -9.16 1.41
N SER A 30 -7.65 -10.48 1.31
CA SER A 30 -8.22 -11.45 2.23
C SER A 30 -7.15 -12.45 2.67
N ILE A 31 -7.40 -13.13 3.78
CA ILE A 31 -6.74 -14.40 4.11
C ILE A 31 -7.78 -15.48 3.88
N GLU A 32 -7.65 -16.22 2.79
CA GLU A 32 -8.68 -17.13 2.29
C GLU A 32 -8.09 -18.44 1.78
N GLN A 33 -8.83 -19.55 1.88
CA GLN A 33 -8.38 -20.84 1.37
C GLN A 33 -8.53 -20.90 -0.16
N HIS A 34 -7.41 -21.01 -0.88
CA HIS A 34 -7.38 -21.08 -2.36
C HIS A 34 -7.18 -22.51 -2.91
N GLY A 35 -7.63 -23.53 -2.15
CA GLY A 35 -7.39 -24.94 -2.47
C GLY A 35 -5.99 -25.42 -2.06
N PRO A 36 -5.65 -26.72 -2.24
CA PRO A 36 -4.46 -27.33 -1.64
C PRO A 36 -3.13 -26.92 -2.29
N HIS A 37 -3.17 -26.12 -3.35
CA HIS A 37 -2.03 -25.83 -4.21
C HIS A 37 -1.62 -24.34 -4.19
N LEU A 38 -2.41 -23.48 -3.52
CA LEU A 38 -2.15 -22.05 -3.43
C LEU A 38 -2.09 -21.59 -1.97
N PRO A 39 -1.22 -20.61 -1.64
CA PRO A 39 -1.17 -20.00 -0.32
C PRO A 39 -2.48 -19.31 0.06
N VAL A 40 -2.65 -19.07 1.36
CA VAL A 40 -3.82 -18.33 1.87
C VAL A 40 -3.68 -16.81 1.79
N MET A 41 -2.48 -16.31 1.45
CA MET A 41 -2.17 -14.89 1.26
C MET A 41 -1.63 -14.68 -0.16
N THR A 42 -2.54 -14.62 -1.13
CA THR A 42 -2.28 -14.25 -2.53
C THR A 42 -2.74 -12.83 -2.77
#